data_AF-A0A1J5NVN3-F1
#
_entry.id   AF-A0A1J5NVN3-F1
#
_cell.length_a   1.000
_cell.length_b   1.000
_cell.length_c   1.000
_cell.angle_alpha   90.00
_cell.angle_beta   90.00
_cell.angle_gamma   90.00
#
_symmetry.space_group_name_H-M   'P 1'
#
loop_
_entity.id
_entity.type
_entity.pdbx_description
1 polymer ?
#
loop_
_entity_poly.entity_id
_entity_poly.type
_entity_poly.pdbx_seq_one_letter_code
_entity_poly.pdbx_strand_id
1 'polypeptide(L)'
;MNQVKPRNLQEFLRGYCFQVEERPGHRIYRGTTGFFGPLYNCNLPPGFEEVEEWDDGPYRRVWKNDAERTVVTYVEGDVDVVVCDNDETYRATLQDMAEFYAG
;
A
#
# COMPACT_ATOMS: atom_id res chain seq x y z
N MET A 1 -7.43 20.74 -9.59
CA MET A 1 -7.26 19.62 -10.53
C MET A 1 -8.17 18.50 -10.05
N ASN A 2 -9.15 18.07 -10.85
CA ASN A 2 -9.95 16.89 -10.49
C ASN A 2 -9.03 15.67 -10.62
N GLN A 3 -8.55 15.13 -9.49
CA GLN A 3 -7.76 13.91 -9.51
C GLN A 3 -8.69 12.74 -9.85
N VAL A 4 -8.35 12.02 -10.91
CA VAL A 4 -9.07 10.82 -11.34
C VAL A 4 -8.62 9.67 -10.45
N LYS A 5 -9.58 8.96 -9.84
CA LYS A 5 -9.32 7.74 -9.06
C LYS A 5 -8.65 6.68 -9.94
N PRO A 6 -7.50 6.09 -9.53
CA PRO A 6 -6.87 5.00 -10.26
C PRO A 6 -7.83 3.82 -10.44
N ARG A 7 -7.87 3.24 -11.65
CA ARG A 7 -8.80 2.16 -11.98
C ARG A 7 -8.28 0.79 -11.55
N ASN A 8 -6.97 0.65 -11.43
CA ASN A 8 -6.29 -0.58 -11.06
C ASN A 8 -4.94 -0.27 -10.39
N LEU A 9 -4.28 -1.31 -9.88
CA LEU A 9 -2.99 -1.20 -9.21
C LEU A 9 -1.91 -0.61 -10.12
N GLN A 10 -1.85 -0.96 -11.41
CA GLN A 10 -0.81 -0.43 -12.30
C GLN A 10 -0.90 1.07 -12.51
N GLU A 11 -2.12 1.62 -12.61
CA GLU A 11 -2.33 3.06 -12.69
C GLU A 11 -1.91 3.77 -11.40
N PHE A 12 -2.23 3.15 -10.25
CA PHE A 12 -1.80 3.67 -8.96
C PHE A 12 -0.27 3.73 -8.86
N LEU A 13 0.42 2.62 -9.16
CA LEU A 13 1.88 2.54 -9.12
C LEU A 13 2.53 3.56 -10.05
N ARG A 14 2.03 3.73 -11.28
CA ARG A 14 2.57 4.73 -12.23
C ARG A 14 2.33 6.17 -11.80
N GLY A 15 1.23 6.42 -11.08
CA GLY A 15 0.84 7.76 -10.66
C GLY A 15 1.57 8.24 -9.40
N TYR A 16 1.90 7.32 -8.49
CA TYR A 16 2.37 7.67 -7.14
C TYR A 16 3.71 7.05 -6.74
N CYS A 17 4.18 6.00 -7.42
CA CYS A 17 5.44 5.33 -7.10
C CYS A 17 6.50 5.62 -8.18
N PHE A 18 7.71 5.95 -7.74
CA PHE A 18 8.82 6.31 -8.63
C PHE A 18 10.11 5.53 -8.34
N GLN A 19 10.09 4.67 -7.32
CA GLN A 19 11.15 3.71 -7.04
C GLN A 19 10.59 2.30 -6.95
N VAL A 20 11.43 1.33 -7.30
CA VAL A 20 11.15 -0.10 -7.13
C VAL A 20 12.36 -0.78 -6.53
N GLU A 21 12.12 -1.61 -5.53
CA GLU A 21 13.09 -2.53 -4.96
C GLU A 21 12.59 -3.96 -5.20
N GLU A 22 13.45 -4.79 -5.78
CA GLU A 22 13.16 -6.20 -5.98
C GLU A 22 13.81 -7.02 -4.86
N ARG A 23 13.02 -7.92 -4.28
CA ARG A 23 13.45 -8.90 -3.28
C ARG A 23 12.92 -10.28 -3.66
N PRO A 24 13.51 -11.37 -3.15
CA PRO A 24 12.99 -12.70 -3.39
C PRO A 24 11.51 -12.83 -2.98
N GLY A 25 10.61 -12.94 -3.97
CA GLY A 25 9.17 -13.13 -3.77
C GLY A 25 8.34 -11.86 -3.59
N HIS A 26 8.96 -10.68 -3.58
CA HIS A 26 8.24 -9.41 -3.43
C HIS A 26 8.90 -8.25 -4.17
N ARG A 27 8.05 -7.33 -4.64
CA ARG A 27 8.46 -6.02 -5.17
C ARG A 27 7.91 -4.94 -4.27
N ILE A 28 8.76 -4.00 -3.88
CA ILE A 28 8.40 -2.86 -3.05
C ILE A 28 8.49 -1.62 -3.90
N TYR A 29 7.34 -1.00 -4.17
CA TYR A 29 7.26 0.26 -4.88
C TYR A 29 7.18 1.40 -3.86
N ARG A 30 8.01 2.41 -4.01
CA ARG A 30 8.01 3.57 -3.12
C ARG A 30 7.68 4.83 -3.87
N GLY A 31 6.93 5.70 -3.22
CA GLY A 31 6.78 7.07 -3.67
C GLY A 31 6.02 7.94 -2.69
N THR A 32 5.24 8.88 -3.21
CA THR A 32 4.58 9.89 -2.39
C THR A 32 3.25 10.28 -3.00
N THR A 33 2.30 10.58 -2.13
CA THR A 33 1.03 11.22 -2.50
C THR A 33 1.02 12.70 -2.14
N GLY A 34 2.07 13.20 -1.46
CA GLY A 34 2.15 14.52 -0.86
C GLY A 34 1.46 14.59 0.52
N PHE A 35 1.79 15.61 1.33
CA PHE A 35 1.29 15.78 2.70
C PHE A 35 -0.25 15.86 2.83
N PHE A 36 -0.96 16.19 1.73
CA PHE A 36 -2.43 16.16 1.63
C PHE A 36 -2.90 15.25 0.49
N GLY A 37 -2.16 14.16 0.31
CA GLY A 37 -2.27 13.30 -0.82
C GLY A 37 -3.57 12.50 -0.90
N PRO A 38 -3.91 11.99 -2.09
CA PRO A 38 -5.10 11.19 -2.35
C PRO A 38 -5.33 10.00 -1.40
N LEU A 39 -4.27 9.44 -0.79
CA LEU A 39 -4.42 8.34 0.16
C LEU A 39 -5.00 8.76 1.51
N TYR A 40 -4.83 10.01 1.93
CA TYR A 40 -5.55 10.52 3.10
C TYR A 40 -7.08 10.39 2.93
N ASN A 41 -7.56 10.40 1.67
CA ASN A 41 -8.96 10.25 1.29
C ASN A 41 -9.27 8.89 0.62
N CYS A 42 -8.47 7.84 0.86
CA CYS A 42 -8.70 6.49 0.36
C CYS A 42 -8.84 6.37 -1.17
N ASN A 43 -8.05 7.13 -1.94
CA ASN A 43 -8.05 7.08 -3.42
C ASN A 43 -7.31 5.85 -3.99
N LEU A 44 -7.43 4.70 -3.32
CA LEU A 44 -6.92 3.41 -3.81
C LEU A 44 -7.86 2.82 -4.85
N PRO A 45 -7.35 2.03 -5.82
CA PRO A 45 -8.21 1.28 -6.73
C PRO A 45 -9.13 0.31 -5.97
N PRO A 46 -10.19 -0.23 -6.60
CA PRO A 46 -11.09 -1.18 -5.95
C PRO A 46 -10.38 -2.42 -5.40
N GLY A 47 -10.93 -3.01 -4.34
CA GLY A 47 -10.44 -4.25 -3.72
C GLY A 47 -9.44 -4.07 -2.58
N PHE A 48 -9.08 -2.82 -2.25
CA PHE A 48 -8.30 -2.51 -1.05
C PHE A 48 -9.21 -2.33 0.16
N GLU A 49 -8.83 -2.99 1.25
CA GLU A 49 -9.49 -2.97 2.56
C GLU A 49 -8.52 -2.38 3.58
N GLU A 50 -8.99 -1.46 4.43
CA GLU A 50 -8.19 -0.87 5.52
C GLU A 50 -7.95 -1.93 6.60
N VAL A 51 -6.74 -1.97 7.15
CA VAL A 51 -6.38 -2.84 8.27
C VAL A 51 -6.25 -1.95 9.50
N GLU A 52 -7.39 -1.63 10.12
CA GLU A 52 -7.49 -0.64 11.21
C GLU A 52 -6.57 -0.95 12.40
N GLU A 53 -6.27 -2.23 12.63
CA GLU A 53 -5.38 -2.67 13.71
C GLU A 53 -3.92 -2.26 13.49
N TRP A 54 -3.53 -1.91 12.26
CA TRP A 54 -2.16 -1.48 11.93
C TRP A 54 -2.04 0.03 11.77
N ASP A 55 -3.16 0.75 11.85
CA ASP A 55 -3.21 2.18 11.70
C ASP A 55 -2.76 2.92 12.96
N ASP A 56 -2.15 4.08 12.76
CA ASP A 56 -1.79 5.01 13.83
C ASP A 56 -2.22 6.41 13.39
N GLY A 57 -3.54 6.60 13.44
CA GLY A 57 -4.19 7.80 12.92
C GLY A 57 -3.75 9.06 13.67
N PRO A 58 -3.56 10.21 12.98
CA PRO A 58 -3.74 10.48 11.55
C PRO A 58 -2.50 10.22 10.68
N TYR A 59 -1.43 9.63 11.23
CA TYR A 59 -0.10 9.65 10.62
C TYR A 59 0.19 8.45 9.73
N ARG A 60 -0.37 7.28 10.06
CA ARG A 60 -0.21 6.04 9.30
C ARG A 60 -1.54 5.38 8.99
N ARG A 61 -1.65 4.88 7.76
CA ARG A 61 -2.74 4.01 7.32
C ARG A 61 -2.22 2.84 6.50
N VAL A 62 -2.82 1.66 6.65
CA VAL A 62 -2.45 0.45 5.92
C VAL A 62 -3.68 -0.18 5.26
N TRP A 63 -3.53 -0.58 4.01
CA TRP A 63 -4.58 -1.28 3.26
C TRP A 63 -4.04 -2.55 2.60
N LYS A 64 -4.87 -3.59 2.54
CA LYS A 64 -4.55 -4.85 1.88
C LYS A 64 -5.48 -5.15 0.71
N ASN A 65 -5.00 -5.87 -0.29
CA ASN A 65 -5.80 -6.44 -1.36
C ASN A 65 -5.37 -7.90 -1.60
N ASP A 66 -6.23 -8.83 -1.19
CA ASP A 66 -5.93 -10.27 -1.21
C ASP A 66 -5.85 -10.82 -2.65
N ALA A 67 -6.66 -10.29 -3.57
CA ALA A 67 -6.68 -10.74 -4.97
C ALA A 67 -5.39 -10.35 -5.72
N GLU A 68 -4.87 -9.16 -5.43
CA GLU A 68 -3.63 -8.64 -5.99
C GLU A 68 -2.40 -8.99 -5.14
N ARG A 69 -2.56 -9.69 -4.00
CA ARG A 69 -1.50 -9.97 -3.03
C ARG A 69 -0.66 -8.75 -2.69
N THR A 70 -1.33 -7.65 -2.40
CA THR A 70 -0.70 -6.32 -2.27
C THR A 70 -1.03 -5.70 -0.93
N VAL A 71 -0.06 -5.01 -0.34
CA VAL A 71 -0.24 -4.14 0.82
C VAL A 71 0.23 -2.74 0.47
N VAL A 72 -0.55 -1.72 0.83
CA VAL A 72 -0.20 -0.31 0.71
C VAL A 72 -0.08 0.29 2.10
N THR A 73 1.06 0.89 2.40
CA THR A 73 1.30 1.65 3.63
C THR A 73 1.46 3.12 3.26
N TYR A 74 0.65 3.98 3.88
CA TYR A 74 0.81 5.43 3.85
C TYR A 74 1.36 5.92 5.18
N VAL A 75 2.39 6.77 5.14
CA VAL A 75 2.90 7.49 6.31
C VAL A 75 3.18 8.94 5.94
N GLU A 76 2.36 9.87 6.46
CA GLU A 76 2.56 11.34 6.33
C GLU A 76 2.89 11.86 4.91
N GLY A 77 2.38 11.20 3.87
CA GLY A 77 2.61 11.58 2.48
C GLY A 77 3.43 10.54 1.71
N ASP A 78 4.28 9.78 2.39
CA ASP A 78 5.03 8.68 1.80
C ASP A 78 4.16 7.45 1.60
N VAL A 79 4.47 6.69 0.56
CA VAL A 79 3.73 5.49 0.16
C VAL A 79 4.69 4.37 -0.17
N ASP A 80 4.51 3.25 0.52
CA ASP A 80 5.12 1.98 0.20
C ASP A 80 4.05 0.99 -0.27
N VAL A 81 4.29 0.30 -1.37
CA VAL A 81 3.41 -0.73 -1.92
C VAL A 81 4.18 -2.02 -2.06
N VAL A 82 3.83 -3.03 -1.27
CA VAL A 82 4.42 -4.37 -1.33
C VAL A 82 3.53 -5.25 -2.19
N VAL A 83 4.07 -5.76 -3.31
CA VAL A 83 3.40 -6.70 -4.19
C VAL A 83 4.09 -8.05 -4.09
N CYS A 84 3.37 -9.08 -3.64
CA CYS A 84 3.90 -10.42 -3.44
C CYS A 84 3.63 -11.32 -4.67
N ASP A 85 4.62 -12.14 -5.03
CA ASP A 85 4.52 -12.96 -6.24
C ASP A 85 3.55 -14.15 -6.07
N ASN A 86 3.31 -14.60 -4.84
CA ASN A 86 2.44 -15.74 -4.53
C ASN A 86 1.78 -15.62 -3.14
N ASP A 87 0.79 -16.48 -2.89
CA ASP A 87 -0.02 -16.45 -1.67
C ASP A 87 0.77 -16.77 -0.39
N GLU A 88 1.82 -17.61 -0.48
CA GLU A 88 2.67 -17.96 0.65
C GLU A 88 3.46 -16.74 1.13
N THR A 89 4.15 -16.06 0.21
CA THR A 89 4.87 -14.82 0.52
C THR A 89 3.94 -13.72 1.00
N TYR A 90 2.73 -13.64 0.44
CA TYR A 90 1.72 -12.68 0.87
C TYR A 90 1.29 -12.90 2.33
N ARG A 91 0.97 -14.15 2.69
CA ARG A 91 0.60 -14.48 4.08
C ARG A 91 1.73 -14.23 5.06
N ALA A 92 2.98 -14.58 4.69
CA ALA A 92 4.14 -14.26 5.49
C ALA A 92 4.31 -12.75 5.69
N THR A 93 4.13 -11.96 4.62
CA THR A 93 4.19 -10.49 4.68
C THR A 93 3.12 -9.91 5.61
N LEU A 94 1.88 -10.41 5.55
CA LEU A 94 0.81 -9.97 6.45
C LEU A 94 1.12 -10.32 7.91
N GLN A 95 1.73 -11.48 8.17
CA GLN A 95 2.16 -11.86 9.51
C GLN A 95 3.27 -10.93 10.01
N ASP A 96 4.31 -10.71 9.21
CA ASP A 96 5.43 -9.82 9.56
C ASP A 96 4.94 -8.39 9.86
N MET A 97 3.99 -7.88 9.07
CA MET A 97 3.38 -6.57 9.29
C MET A 97 2.52 -6.53 10.54
N ALA A 98 1.75 -7.59 10.82
CA ALA A 98 0.98 -7.68 12.07
C ALA A 98 1.90 -7.65 13.29
N GLU A 99 3.01 -8.39 13.26
CA GLU A 99 4.01 -8.39 14.33
C GLU A 99 4.69 -7.03 14.50
N PHE A 100 4.96 -6.33 13.40
CA PHE A 100 5.60 -5.01 13.42
C PHE A 100 4.65 -3.88 13.89
N TYR A 101 3.39 -3.88 13.46
CA TYR A 101 2.46 -2.78 13.73
C TYR A 101 1.57 -3.00 14.95
N ALA A 102 1.21 -4.24 15.30
CA ALA A 102 0.33 -4.55 16.42
C ALA A 102 1.07 -4.93 17.71
N GLY A 103 2.41 -5.09 17.64
CA GLY A 103 3.30 -5.34 18.78
C GLY A 103 3.82 -4.05 19.42
#